data_AF-A0A976LQI0-F1
#
_entry.id   AF-A0A976LQI0-F1
#
_cell.length_a   1.000
_cell.length_b   1.000
_cell.length_c   1.000
_cell.angle_alpha   90.00
_cell.angle_beta   90.00
_cell.angle_gamma   90.00
#
_symmetry.space_group_name_H-M   'P 1'
#
loop_
_entity.id
_entity.type
_entity.pdbx_description
1 polymer ?
#
loop_
_entity_poly.entity_id
_entity_poly.type
_entity_poly.pdbx_seq_one_letter_code
_entity_poly.pdbx_strand_id
1 'polypeptide(L)'
;MPKRSSRLDLSQLAKRIVDEATGEEPVTLPPPEKNQAAVELGRLGGKKGGKARAESLTPEQRSEIAKKAAKARWKAKQDEDAEQIQMFPPVKKKHIGA
;
A
#
# COMPACT_ATOMS: atom_id res chain seq x y z
N MET A 1 -9.35 7.15 6.91
CA MET A 1 -7.99 6.67 7.28
C MET A 1 -6.98 7.43 6.45
N PRO A 2 -6.08 8.23 7.04
CA PRO A 2 -5.03 8.89 6.26
C PRO A 2 -4.15 7.80 5.62
N LYS A 3 -3.99 7.87 4.30
CA LYS A 3 -3.47 6.76 3.45
C LYS A 3 -1.98 6.92 3.11
N ARG A 4 -1.23 7.61 3.98
CA ARG A 4 0.19 7.92 3.76
C ARG A 4 0.89 8.04 5.11
N SER A 5 2.17 7.65 5.17
CA SER A 5 3.02 7.89 6.33
C SER A 5 2.96 9.37 6.69
N SER A 6 2.66 9.65 7.95
CA SER A 6 2.61 11.00 8.53
C SER A 6 4.00 11.64 8.67
N ARG A 7 4.95 11.29 7.79
CA ARG A 7 6.29 11.88 7.76
C ARG A 7 6.39 12.73 6.50
N LEU A 8 6.53 14.02 6.70
CA LEU A 8 6.86 15.00 5.66
C LEU A 8 8.18 14.58 5.01
N ASP A 9 8.32 14.75 3.69
CA ASP A 9 9.64 14.66 3.07
C ASP A 9 10.54 15.83 3.53
N LEU A 10 11.84 15.76 3.24
CA LEU A 10 12.81 16.76 3.71
C LEU A 10 12.46 18.19 3.24
N SER A 11 12.00 18.33 2.00
CA SER A 11 11.62 19.62 1.42
C SER A 11 10.35 20.16 2.06
N GLN A 12 9.37 19.29 2.32
CA GLN A 12 8.15 19.61 3.04
C GLN A 12 8.43 20.00 4.50
N LEU A 13 9.38 19.34 5.15
CA LEU A 13 9.80 19.68 6.51
C LEU A 13 10.53 21.02 6.54
N ALA A 14 11.44 21.26 5.60
CA ALA A 14 12.16 22.54 5.49
C ALA A 14 11.20 23.71 5.26
N LYS A 15 10.23 23.54 4.35
CA LYS A 15 9.17 24.53 4.12
C LYS A 15 8.37 24.79 5.40
N ARG A 16 7.93 23.73 6.08
CA ARG A 16 7.17 23.85 7.34
C ARG A 16 7.92 24.63 8.42
N ILE A 17 9.22 24.38 8.58
CA ILE A 17 10.06 25.11 9.54
C ILE A 17 10.11 26.60 9.19
N VAL A 18 10.21 26.95 7.91
CA VAL A 18 10.19 28.34 7.45
C VAL A 18 8.83 28.97 7.71
N ASP A 19 7.75 28.33 7.28
CA ASP A 19 6.37 28.82 7.46
C ASP A 19 6.03 29.00 8.96
N GLU A 20 6.52 28.13 9.85
CA GLU A 20 6.37 28.23 11.31
C GLU A 20 7.21 29.39 11.88
N ALA A 21 8.43 29.59 11.39
CA ALA A 21 9.32 30.67 11.83
C ALA A 21 8.87 32.06 11.35
N THR A 22 8.23 32.14 10.18
CA THR A 22 7.69 33.40 9.62
C THR A 22 6.27 33.71 10.11
N GLY A 23 5.60 32.76 10.78
CA GLY A 23 4.23 32.92 11.24
C GLY A 23 3.19 32.87 10.11
N GLU A 24 3.55 32.32 8.95
CA GLU A 24 2.67 32.18 7.78
C GLU A 24 1.81 30.89 7.83
N GLU A 25 2.05 29.96 8.77
CA GLU A 25 1.24 28.74 8.85
C GLU A 25 -0.22 29.02 9.27
N PRO A 26 -1.23 28.57 8.50
CA PRO A 26 -2.55 28.37 9.06
C PRO A 26 -2.47 27.25 10.10
N VAL A 27 -3.02 27.48 11.29
CA VAL A 27 -3.10 26.47 12.36
C VAL A 27 -3.86 25.26 11.82
N THR A 28 -3.13 24.26 11.33
CA THR A 28 -3.71 22.97 11.03
C THR A 28 -4.02 22.36 12.38
N LEU A 29 -5.32 22.32 12.70
CA LEU A 29 -5.79 21.72 13.95
C LEU A 29 -5.10 20.36 14.09
N PRO A 30 -4.52 20.06 15.27
CA PRO A 30 -3.92 18.75 15.50
C PRO A 30 -4.97 17.70 15.11
N PRO A 31 -4.55 16.63 14.40
CA PRO A 31 -5.49 15.58 14.04
C PRO A 31 -6.25 15.15 15.28
N PRO A 32 -7.58 14.96 15.20
CA PRO A 32 -8.41 14.71 16.36
C PRO A 32 -7.78 13.60 17.19
N GLU A 33 -7.59 13.88 18.48
CA GLU A 33 -6.95 12.96 19.40
C GLU A 33 -7.71 11.63 19.36
N LYS A 34 -7.03 10.55 18.99
CA LYS A 34 -7.67 9.25 18.86
C LYS A 34 -8.00 8.74 20.26
N ASN A 35 -9.26 8.41 20.51
CA ASN A 35 -9.66 7.76 21.75
C ASN A 35 -8.84 6.48 21.95
N GLN A 36 -7.98 6.47 22.98
CA GLN A 36 -7.04 5.37 23.24
C GLN A 36 -7.78 4.05 23.48
N ALA A 37 -8.90 4.08 24.20
CA ALA A 37 -9.73 2.90 24.45
C ALA A 37 -10.27 2.29 23.14
N ALA A 38 -10.63 3.12 22.15
CA ALA A 38 -11.09 2.63 20.85
C ALA A 38 -9.96 1.98 20.03
N VAL A 39 -8.74 2.50 20.13
CA VAL A 39 -7.55 1.91 19.48
C VAL A 39 -7.25 0.53 20.07
N GLU A 40 -7.28 0.42 21.39
CA GLU A 40 -7.03 -0.84 22.09
C GLU A 40 -8.11 -1.89 21.79
N LEU A 41 -9.37 -1.47 21.79
CA LEU A 41 -10.51 -2.32 21.41
C LEU A 41 -10.37 -2.81 19.97
N GLY A 42 -10.05 -1.93 19.03
CA GLY A 42 -9.84 -2.30 17.62
C GLY A 42 -8.71 -3.32 17.46
N ARG A 43 -7.62 -3.17 18.23
CA ARG A 43 -6.52 -4.14 18.25
C ARG A 43 -6.96 -5.50 18.79
N LEU A 44 -7.70 -5.54 19.90
CA LEU A 44 -8.24 -6.77 20.47
C LEU A 44 -9.19 -7.48 19.49
N GLY A 45 -10.12 -6.73 18.88
CA GLY A 45 -11.04 -7.24 17.87
C GLY A 45 -10.32 -7.81 16.65
N GLY A 46 -9.29 -7.11 16.15
CA GLY A 46 -8.48 -7.58 15.03
C GLY A 46 -7.72 -8.88 15.33
N LYS A 47 -7.13 -9.01 16.53
CA LYS A 47 -6.44 -10.24 16.95
C LYS A 47 -7.41 -11.43 17.02
N LYS A 48 -8.60 -11.24 17.57
CA LYS A 48 -9.62 -12.29 17.68
C LYS A 48 -10.21 -12.63 16.31
N GLY A 49 -10.65 -11.63 15.56
CA GLY A 49 -11.32 -11.80 14.27
C GLY A 49 -10.39 -12.36 13.18
N GLY A 50 -9.12 -11.93 13.16
CA GLY A 50 -8.12 -12.46 12.23
C GLY A 50 -7.85 -13.95 12.45
N LYS A 51 -7.68 -14.36 13.71
CA LYS A 51 -7.50 -15.78 14.07
C LYS A 51 -8.73 -16.61 13.72
N ALA A 52 -9.93 -16.16 14.09
CA ALA A 52 -11.18 -16.85 13.78
C ALA A 52 -11.38 -17.03 12.26
N ARG A 53 -11.06 -16.00 11.46
CA ARG A 53 -11.11 -16.10 10.00
C ARG A 53 -10.09 -17.11 9.47
N ALA A 54 -8.86 -17.10 10.00
CA ALA A 54 -7.84 -18.05 9.56
C ALA A 54 -8.20 -19.51 9.86
N GLU A 55 -8.84 -19.78 11.00
CA GLU A 55 -9.32 -21.11 11.40
C GLU A 55 -10.50 -21.58 10.54
N SER A 56 -11.38 -20.66 10.11
CA SER A 56 -12.53 -20.99 9.25
C SER A 56 -12.17 -21.37 7.80
N LEU A 57 -10.93 -21.11 7.36
CA LEU A 57 -10.52 -21.31 5.96
C LEU A 57 -9.69 -22.58 5.79
N THR A 58 -9.99 -23.35 4.75
CA THR A 58 -9.16 -24.50 4.37
C THR A 58 -7.80 -24.06 3.80
N PRO A 59 -6.79 -24.93 3.75
CA PRO A 59 -5.50 -24.64 3.09
C PRO A 59 -5.65 -24.15 1.65
N GLU A 60 -6.57 -24.74 0.89
CA GLU A 60 -6.85 -24.41 -0.51
C GLU A 60 -7.46 -23.00 -0.62
N GLN A 61 -8.45 -22.70 0.20
CA GLN A 61 -9.08 -21.38 0.24
C GLN A 61 -8.07 -20.29 0.61
N ARG A 62 -7.15 -20.57 1.55
CA ARG A 62 -6.07 -19.65 1.90
C ARG A 62 -5.13 -19.39 0.72
N SER A 63 -4.77 -20.44 -0.02
CA SER A 63 -3.94 -20.34 -1.22
C SER A 63 -4.59 -19.50 -2.32
N GLU A 64 -5.88 -19.71 -2.58
CA GLU A 64 -6.62 -18.95 -3.60
C GLU A 64 -6.75 -17.46 -3.23
N ILE A 65 -7.01 -17.16 -1.96
CA ILE A 65 -7.01 -15.77 -1.47
C ILE A 65 -5.63 -15.12 -1.65
N ALA A 66 -4.54 -15.84 -1.34
CA ALA A 66 -3.19 -15.34 -1.49
C ALA A 66 -2.84 -15.06 -2.97
N LYS A 67 -3.18 -15.98 -3.89
CA LYS A 67 -3.00 -15.77 -5.33
C LYS A 67 -3.78 -14.56 -5.83
N LYS A 68 -5.04 -14.41 -5.41
CA LYS A 68 -5.87 -13.25 -5.76
C LYS A 68 -5.27 -11.94 -5.25
N ALA A 69 -4.76 -11.93 -4.01
CA ALA A 69 -4.10 -10.77 -3.43
C ALA A 69 -2.80 -10.41 -4.19
N ALA A 70 -1.98 -11.42 -4.55
CA ALA A 70 -0.78 -11.21 -5.33
C ALA A 70 -1.09 -10.60 -6.71
N LYS A 71 -2.07 -11.15 -7.44
CA LYS A 71 -2.53 -10.60 -8.72
C LYS A 71 -2.96 -9.15 -8.59
N ALA A 72 -3.74 -8.81 -7.57
CA ALA A 72 -4.19 -7.44 -7.33
C ALA A 72 -3.02 -6.47 -7.05
N ARG A 73 -2.01 -6.91 -6.29
CA ARG A 73 -0.81 -6.10 -5.99
C ARG A 73 0.05 -5.84 -7.24
N TRP A 74 0.17 -6.83 -8.12
CA TRP A 74 1.05 -6.75 -9.29
C TRP A 74 0.38 -6.29 -10.58
N LYS A 75 -0.95 -6.08 -10.57
CA LYS A 75 -1.72 -5.70 -11.76
C LYS A 75 -1.14 -4.47 -12.49
N ALA A 76 -0.79 -3.42 -11.76
CA ALA A 76 -0.24 -2.18 -12.35
C ALA A 76 1.09 -2.38 -13.09
N LYS A 77 1.87 -3.42 -12.77
CA LYS A 77 3.13 -3.71 -13.48
C LYS A 77 2.87 -4.44 -14.80
N GLN A 78 1.83 -5.28 -14.83
CA GLN A 78 1.51 -6.13 -15.98
C GLN A 78 0.80 -5.37 -17.09
N ASP A 79 -0.01 -4.36 -16.75
CA ASP A 79 -0.71 -3.53 -17.75
C ASP A 79 0.31 -2.73 -18.60
N GLU A 80 1.34 -2.14 -17.96
CA GLU A 80 2.45 -1.44 -18.63
C GLU A 80 3.34 -2.38 -19.46
N ASP A 81 3.70 -3.54 -18.90
CA ASP A 81 4.51 -4.55 -19.59
C ASP A 81 3.77 -5.12 -20.82
N ALA A 82 2.43 -5.24 -20.76
CA ALA A 82 1.60 -5.74 -21.87
C ALA A 82 1.47 -4.73 -23.02
N GLU A 83 1.33 -3.44 -22.72
CA GLU A 83 1.35 -2.37 -23.73
C GLU A 83 2.73 -2.28 -24.42
N GLN A 84 3.82 -2.43 -23.65
CA GLN A 84 5.18 -2.44 -24.20
C GLN A 84 5.45 -3.65 -25.11
N ILE A 85 4.93 -4.84 -24.77
CA ILE A 85 5.03 -6.04 -25.62
C ILE A 85 4.22 -5.90 -26.92
N GLN A 86 3.08 -5.20 -26.90
CA GLN A 86 2.33 -4.90 -28.11
C GLN A 86 3.03 -3.86 -29.01
N MET A 87 3.69 -2.87 -28.40
CA MET A 87 4.42 -1.82 -29.12
C MET A 87 5.76 -2.32 -29.72
N PHE A 88 6.42 -3.27 -29.05
CA PHE A 88 7.64 -3.92 -29.54
C PHE A 88 7.51 -5.45 -29.41
N PRO A 89 6.96 -6.13 -30.44
CA PRO A 89 6.85 -7.58 -30.40
C PRO A 89 8.24 -8.23 -30.35
N PRO A 90 8.46 -9.26 -29.52
CA PRO A 90 9.76 -9.90 -29.41
C PRO A 90 10.15 -10.55 -30.73
N VAL A 91 11.32 -10.19 -31.25
CA VAL A 91 11.88 -10.78 -32.47
C VAL A 91 12.18 -12.25 -32.21
N LYS A 92 11.57 -13.16 -32.99
CA LYS A 92 11.84 -14.60 -32.89
C LYS A 92 13.33 -14.85 -33.11
N LYS A 93 14.05 -15.32 -32.09
CA LYS A 93 15.44 -15.77 -32.20
C LYS A 93 15.49 -16.99 -33.12
N LYS A 94 15.87 -16.80 -34.38
CA LYS A 94 16.25 -17.91 -35.27
C LYS A 94 17.47 -18.58 -34.64
N HIS A 95 17.33 -19.83 -34.24
CA HIS A 95 18.48 -20.66 -33.89
C HIS A 95 19.20 -20.96 -35.21
N ILE A 96 20.33 -20.31 -35.42
CA ILE A 96 21.23 -20.66 -36.51
C ILE A 96 21.98 -21.89 -35.99
N GLY A 97 21.58 -23.06 -36.48
CA GLY A 97 22.24 -24.32 -36.15
C GLY A 97 23.68 -24.32 -36.67
N ALA A 98 24.58 -24.86 -35.86
CA ALA A 98 25.90 -25.33 -36.25
C ALA A 98 25.92 -26.84 -36.04
#